data_AF-A0A1T4W9G2-F1
#
_entry.id   AF-A0A1T4W9G2-F1
#
_cell.length_a   1.000
_cell.length_b   1.000
_cell.length_c   1.000
_cell.angle_alpha   90.00
_cell.angle_beta   90.00
_cell.angle_gamma   90.00
#
_symmetry.space_group_name_H-M   'P 1'
#
loop_
_entity.id
_entity.type
_entity.pdbx_description
1 polymer ?
#
loop_
_entity_poly.entity_id
_entity_poly.type
_entity_poly.pdbx_seq_one_letter_code
_entity_poly.pdbx_strand_id
1 'polypeptide(L)' 'MNKAEKETLLRRTAPSRQKQAQEYLQGRSPGTMQRYAPDAHADPEQGWVESEETVKELVKWREEAIY' A
#
# COMPACT_ATOMS: atom_id res chain seq x y z
N MET A 1 29.06 -17.27 0.70
CA MET A 1 27.60 -17.08 0.79
C MET A 1 27.12 -16.52 -0.53
N ASN A 2 26.31 -17.30 -1.25
CA ASN A 2 25.87 -17.00 -2.61
C ASN A 2 24.70 -16.02 -2.63
N LYS A 3 24.41 -15.37 -3.77
CA LYS A 3 23.34 -14.34 -3.86
C LYS A 3 21.98 -14.88 -3.39
N ALA A 4 21.67 -16.13 -3.73
CA ALA A 4 20.46 -16.82 -3.32
C ALA A 4 20.37 -17.07 -1.80
N GLU A 5 21.50 -17.35 -1.14
CA GLU A 5 21.56 -17.58 0.30
C GLU A 5 21.38 -16.27 1.08
N LYS A 6 21.89 -15.16 0.53
CA LYS A 6 21.71 -13.83 1.10
C LYS A 6 20.25 -13.37 0.99
N GLU A 7 19.59 -13.65 -0.13
CA GLU A 7 18.18 -13.32 -0.33
C GLU A 7 17.25 -14.13 0.58
N THR A 8 17.56 -15.42 0.80
CA THR A 8 16.81 -16.26 1.75
C THR A 8 17.03 -15.83 3.20
N LEU A 9 18.25 -15.41 3.57
CA LEU A 9 18.50 -14.83 4.89
C LEU A 9 17.75 -13.52 5.08
N LEU A 10 17.82 -12.60 4.10
CA LEU A 10 17.07 -11.33 4.11
C LEU A 10 15.56 -11.57 4.17
N ARG A 11 15.03 -12.55 3.44
CA ARG A 11 13.62 -12.97 3.56
C ARG A 11 13.26 -13.52 4.93
N ARG A 12 14.21 -13.98 5.74
CA ARG A 12 13.96 -14.45 7.11
C ARG A 12 14.12 -13.32 8.13
N THR A 13 15.12 -12.46 7.96
CA THR A 13 15.50 -11.40 8.92
C THR A 13 14.95 -10.01 8.60
N ALA A 14 14.38 -9.78 7.41
CA ALA A 14 13.79 -8.50 7.08
C ALA A 14 12.71 -8.14 8.11
N PRO A 15 12.72 -6.92 8.66
CA PRO A 15 11.68 -6.44 9.56
C PRO A 15 10.32 -6.70 8.91
N SER A 16 9.34 -7.17 9.68
CA SER A 16 8.00 -7.56 9.21
C SER A 16 7.40 -6.60 8.17
N ARG A 17 7.66 -5.29 8.33
CA ARG A 17 7.23 -4.21 7.42
C ARG A 17 7.84 -4.29 6.00
N GLN A 18 9.12 -4.63 5.85
CA GLN A 18 9.75 -4.76 4.53
C GLN A 18 9.22 -5.97 3.77
N LYS A 19 8.94 -7.08 4.46
CA LYS A 19 8.31 -8.25 3.84
C LYS A 19 6.87 -7.94 3.42
N GLN A 20 6.09 -7.31 4.29
CA GLN A 20 4.73 -6.87 3.96
C GLN A 20 4.70 -5.91 2.77
N ALA A 21 5.61 -4.93 2.72
CA ALA A 21 5.71 -4.03 1.58
C ALA A 21 6.04 -4.78 0.29
N GLN A 22 6.97 -5.75 0.35
CA GLN A 22 7.32 -6.57 -0.81
C GLN A 22 6.17 -7.48 -1.26
N GLU A 23 5.42 -8.08 -0.32
CA GLU A 23 4.24 -8.90 -0.63
C GLU A 23 3.08 -8.06 -1.16
N TYR A 24 2.89 -6.84 -0.65
CA TYR A 24 1.92 -5.88 -1.17
C TYR A 24 2.25 -5.49 -2.62
N LEU A 25 3.50 -5.13 -2.91
CA LEU A 25 3.96 -4.81 -4.27
C LEU A 25 3.86 -6.01 -5.23
N GLN A 26 3.91 -7.24 -4.72
CA GLN A 26 3.69 -8.47 -5.51
C GLN A 26 2.21 -8.86 -5.62
N GLY A 27 1.28 -8.09 -5.05
CA GLY A 27 -0.16 -8.40 -5.02
C GLY A 27 -0.52 -9.62 -4.17
N ARG A 28 0.39 -10.09 -3.31
CA ARG A 28 0.20 -11.27 -2.45
C ARG A 28 -0.37 -10.94 -1.07
N SER A 29 -0.27 -9.67 -0.67
CA SER A 29 -0.85 -9.16 0.56
C SER A 29 -1.81 -8.01 0.23
N PRO A 30 -2.98 -7.94 0.88
CA PRO A 30 -3.84 -6.77 0.80
C PRO A 30 -3.08 -5.52 1.25
N GLY A 31 -3.34 -4.39 0.60
CA GLY A 31 -2.84 -3.10 1.08
C GLY A 31 -3.53 -2.70 2.39
N THR A 32 -2.87 -1.86 3.19
CA THR A 32 -3.46 -1.32 4.42
C THR A 32 -4.84 -0.69 4.18
N MET A 33 -5.02 -0.03 3.02
CA MET A 33 -6.28 0.59 2.63
C MET A 33 -7.40 -0.44 2.38
N GLN A 34 -7.06 -1.64 1.93
CA GLN A 34 -8.04 -2.71 1.65
C GLN A 34 -8.71 -3.23 2.93
N ARG A 35 -8.09 -3.03 4.10
CA ARG A 35 -8.71 -3.33 5.40
C ARG A 35 -9.84 -2.36 5.74
N TYR A 36 -9.74 -1.11 5.29
CA TYR A 36 -10.73 -0.06 5.55
C TYR A 36 -11.73 0.09 4.40
N ALA A 37 -11.35 -0.32 3.19
CA ALA A 37 -12.17 -0.29 2.00
C ALA A 37 -11.93 -1.56 1.16
N PRO A 38 -12.58 -2.70 1.50
CA PRO A 38 -12.30 -4.00 0.89
C PRO A 38 -12.67 -4.07 -0.60
N ASP A 39 -13.64 -3.29 -1.03
CA ASP A 39 -14.06 -3.20 -2.43
C ASP A 39 -13.26 -2.18 -3.25
N ALA A 40 -12.38 -1.43 -2.58
CA ALA A 40 -11.64 -0.38 -3.22
C ALA A 40 -10.44 -0.95 -3.96
N HIS A 41 -10.42 -0.72 -5.27
CA HIS A 41 -9.37 -1.21 -6.16
C HIS A 41 -8.46 -0.04 -6.54
N ALA A 42 -7.16 -0.28 -6.48
CA ALA A 42 -6.19 0.67 -6.98
C ALA A 42 -6.39 0.85 -8.49
N ASP A 43 -6.33 2.10 -8.94
CA ASP A 43 -6.31 2.43 -10.34
C ASP A 43 -5.15 1.69 -11.05
N PRO A 44 -5.39 1.00 -12.17
CA PRO A 44 -4.37 0.18 -12.82
C PRO A 44 -3.23 0.99 -13.44
N GLU A 45 -3.41 2.28 -13.72
CA GLU A 45 -2.37 3.16 -14.27
C GLU A 45 -1.61 3.91 -13.16
N GLN A 46 -2.32 4.39 -12.14
CA GLN A 46 -1.76 5.26 -11.11
C GLN A 46 -1.40 4.51 -9.81
N GLY A 47 -1.98 3.34 -9.57
CA GLY A 47 -1.72 2.49 -8.39
C GLY A 47 -2.33 2.99 -7.08
N TRP A 48 -3.09 4.09 -7.11
CA TRP A 48 -3.80 4.65 -5.97
C TRP A 48 -5.27 4.26 -6.00
N VAL A 49 -5.86 4.08 -4.81
CA VAL A 49 -7.28 3.73 -4.67
C VAL A 49 -8.20 4.95 -4.85
N GLU A 50 -7.64 6.15 -4.67
CA GLU A 50 -8.37 7.41 -4.76
C GLU A 50 -8.00 8.11 -6.07
N SER A 51 -9.02 8.59 -6.80
CA SER A 51 -8.80 9.45 -7.96
C SER A 51 -8.40 10.86 -7.52
N GLU A 52 -7.78 11.64 -8.42
CA GLU A 52 -7.50 13.06 -8.16
C GLU A 52 -8.76 13.85 -7.74
N GLU A 53 -9.94 13.41 -8.21
CA GLU A 53 -11.23 14.01 -7.85
C GLU A 53 -11.58 13.72 -6.39
N THR A 54 -11.44 12.47 -5.94
CA THR A 54 -11.64 12.09 -4.53
C THR A 54 -10.72 12.86 -3.61
N VAL A 55 -9.46 13.07 -4.00
CA VAL A 55 -8.50 13.87 -3.21
C VAL A 55 -8.94 15.34 -3.14
N LYS A 56 -9.43 15.92 -4.23
CA LYS A 56 -9.96 17.31 -4.24
C LYS A 56 -11.18 17.46 -3.33
N GLU A 57 -12.09 16.50 -3.35
CA GLU A 57 -13.25 16.52 -2.45
C GLU A 57 -12.86 16.39 -0.97
N LEU A 58 -11.86 15.56 -0.66
CA LEU A 58 -11.30 15.42 0.69
C LEU A 58 -10.64 16.71 1.18
N VAL A 59 -9.87 17.40 0.31
CA VAL A 59 -9.26 18.70 0.63
C VAL A 59 -10.36 19.72 0.93
N LYS A 60 -11.38 19.82 0.06
CA LYS A 60 -12.51 20.72 0.27
C LYS A 60 -13.25 20.41 1.58
N TRP A 61 -13.52 19.13 1.85
CA TRP A 61 -14.14 18.70 3.10
C TRP A 61 -13.31 19.10 4.32
N ARG A 62 -11.97 18.98 4.24
CA ARG A 62 -11.08 19.39 5.32
C ARG A 62 -11.08 20.91 5.55
N GLU A 63 -11.24 21.71 4.50
CA GLU A 63 -11.39 23.17 4.60
C GLU A 63 -12.74 23.57 5.21
N GLU A 64 -13.80 22.81 4.96
CA GLU A 64 -15.15 23.06 5.48
C GLU A 64 -15.38 22.46 6.89
N ALA A 65 -14.52 21.53 7.32
CA ALA A 65 -14.63 20.90 8.64
C ALA A 65 -14.24 21.88 9.76
N ILE A 66 -15.24 22.34 10.50
CA ILE A 66 -15.06 23.12 11.73
C ILE A 66 -14.56 22.18 12.82
N TYR A 67 -13.36 22.43 13.34
CA TYR A 67 -12.67 21.62 14.35
C TYR A 67 -13.23 21.83 15.76
#